data_AF-Q123D3-F1
#
_entry.id   AF-Q123D3-F1
#
_cell.length_a   1.000
_cell.length_b   1.000
_cell.length_c   1.000
_cell.angle_alpha   90.00
_cell.angle_beta   90.00
_cell.angle_gamma   90.00
#
_symmetry.space_group_name_H-M   'P 1'
#
loop_
_entity.id
_entity.type
_entity.pdbx_description
1 polymer ?
#
loop_
_entity_poly.entity_id
_entity_poly.type
_entity_poly.pdbx_seq_one_letter_code
_entity_poly.pdbx_strand_id
1 'polypeptide(L)'
;MSVLKQMNALTIAAACALCLASGGSRAELAPAPAVEAVLAGHATLPATGAVKAPGDAGAFFATAGKFANARRQRNEQLGSEAANTFVGDAKYPRASGGTLPMKGQSVQGFSGIVSVGKGEFLVLTDNGFGNKVNSQDALLMVHQMSVNWGKGQVVRRGTIFLSDPHKRVPFHIQNENTQRRYLTGIDFDPESIQVVGNEWWIGDEFGP
;
A
#
# COMPACT_ATOMS: atom_id res chain seq x y z
N MET A 1 -42.50 -16.45 -56.93
CA MET A 1 -42.78 -17.70 -56.17
C MET A 1 -42.31 -18.85 -57.04
N SER A 2 -41.45 -19.79 -56.68
CA SER A 2 -40.90 -20.23 -55.40
C SER A 2 -39.81 -21.26 -55.75
N VAL A 3 -38.53 -20.87 -55.76
CA VAL A 3 -37.40 -21.83 -55.77
C VAL A 3 -36.43 -21.48 -54.63
N LEU A 4 -37.00 -21.17 -53.46
CA LEU A 4 -36.32 -21.29 -52.17
C LEU A 4 -36.94 -22.52 -51.49
N LYS A 5 -36.51 -23.71 -51.89
CA LYS A 5 -36.81 -24.93 -51.15
C LYS A 5 -35.58 -25.83 -51.20
N GLN A 6 -35.15 -26.21 -49.99
CA GLN A 6 -34.13 -27.20 -49.67
C GLN A 6 -32.66 -26.77 -49.76
N MET A 7 -32.29 -25.76 -48.97
CA MET A 7 -31.03 -25.91 -48.23
C MET A 7 -31.35 -26.75 -46.99
N ASN A 8 -30.85 -27.98 -46.97
CA ASN A 8 -31.07 -28.92 -45.88
C ASN A 8 -30.51 -28.33 -44.57
N ALA A 9 -31.23 -28.50 -43.46
CA ALA A 9 -30.77 -28.06 -42.13
C ALA A 9 -29.37 -28.61 -41.77
N LEU A 10 -28.98 -29.75 -42.37
CA LEU A 10 -27.64 -30.32 -42.28
C LEU A 10 -26.53 -29.42 -42.86
N THR A 11 -26.79 -28.67 -43.93
CA THR A 11 -25.77 -27.86 -44.62
C THR A 11 -25.47 -26.57 -43.84
N ILE A 12 -26.47 -26.01 -43.15
CA ILE A 12 -26.29 -24.85 -42.26
C ILE A 12 -25.62 -25.29 -40.94
N ALA A 13 -26.00 -26.46 -40.40
CA ALA A 13 -25.35 -27.01 -39.20
C ALA A 13 -23.86 -27.33 -39.43
N ALA A 14 -23.48 -27.84 -40.61
CA ALA A 14 -22.09 -28.11 -40.96
C ALA A 14 -21.24 -26.83 -41.11
N ALA A 15 -21.82 -25.74 -41.64
CA ALA A 15 -21.13 -24.45 -41.76
C ALA A 15 -20.93 -23.77 -40.39
N CYS A 16 -21.91 -23.86 -39.47
CA CYS A 16 -21.74 -23.37 -38.10
C CYS A 16 -20.75 -24.21 -37.28
N ALA A 17 -20.66 -25.52 -37.52
CA ALA A 17 -19.69 -26.39 -36.85
C ALA A 17 -18.24 -26.11 -37.28
N LEU A 18 -18.00 -25.72 -38.55
CA LEU A 18 -16.65 -25.37 -39.01
C LEU A 18 -16.14 -24.03 -38.46
N CYS A 19 -17.01 -23.05 -38.19
CA CYS A 19 -16.60 -21.78 -37.57
C CYS A 19 -16.35 -21.88 -36.06
N LEU A 20 -16.88 -22.91 -35.39
CA LEU A 20 -16.61 -23.18 -33.97
C LEU A 20 -15.28 -23.91 -33.74
N ALA A 21 -14.67 -24.48 -34.79
CA ALA A 21 -13.40 -25.21 -34.68
C ALA A 21 -12.15 -24.31 -34.83
N SER A 22 -12.28 -23.09 -35.35
CA SER A 22 -11.15 -22.18 -35.60
C SER A 22 -10.86 -21.17 -34.48
N GLY A 23 -11.68 -21.12 -33.43
CA GLY A 23 -11.53 -20.15 -32.32
C GLY A 23 -10.67 -20.63 -31.14
N GLY A 24 -10.12 -21.84 -31.22
CA GLY A 24 -9.45 -22.52 -30.10
C GLY A 24 -7.94 -22.31 -30.03
N SER A 25 -7.39 -21.18 -30.48
CA SER A 25 -6.01 -20.84 -30.16
C SER A 25 -5.93 -20.43 -28.69
N ARG A 26 -5.90 -21.42 -27.78
CA ARG A 26 -5.27 -21.20 -26.48
C ARG A 26 -3.84 -20.80 -26.81
N ALA A 27 -3.52 -19.51 -26.70
CA ALA A 27 -2.14 -19.10 -26.53
C ALA A 27 -1.67 -19.83 -25.28
N GLU A 28 -1.02 -20.97 -25.47
CA GLU A 28 -0.23 -21.61 -24.44
C GLU A 28 0.85 -20.56 -24.16
N LEU A 29 0.62 -19.77 -23.10
CA LEU A 29 1.63 -18.85 -22.59
C LEU A 29 2.81 -19.75 -22.26
N ALA A 30 3.79 -19.82 -23.17
CA ALA A 30 5.04 -20.50 -22.92
C ALA A 30 5.52 -20.01 -21.56
N PRO A 31 5.87 -20.92 -20.62
CA PRO A 31 6.32 -20.52 -19.31
C PRO A 31 7.40 -19.46 -19.50
N ALA A 32 7.21 -18.28 -18.91
CA ALA A 32 8.22 -17.24 -18.99
C ALA A 32 9.54 -17.87 -18.53
N PRO A 33 10.63 -17.74 -19.31
CA PRO A 33 11.89 -18.38 -18.96
C PRO A 33 12.28 -17.96 -17.54
N ALA A 34 12.66 -18.93 -16.71
CA ALA A 34 13.07 -18.65 -15.35
C ALA A 34 14.25 -17.66 -15.40
N VAL A 35 14.10 -16.52 -14.73
CA VAL A 35 15.16 -15.54 -14.59
C VAL A 35 15.86 -15.82 -13.26
N GLU A 36 17.16 -16.09 -13.31
CA GLU A 36 17.96 -16.24 -12.10
C GLU A 36 18.15 -14.87 -11.43
N ALA A 37 17.78 -14.77 -10.16
CA ALA A 37 18.00 -13.60 -9.34
C ALA A 37 18.92 -13.95 -8.17
N VAL A 38 20.02 -13.20 -8.04
CA VAL A 38 20.95 -13.32 -6.91
C VAL A 38 20.82 -12.07 -6.04
N LEU A 39 20.77 -12.26 -4.72
CA LEU A 39 20.76 -11.15 -3.76
C LEU A 39 22.07 -10.36 -3.87
N ALA A 40 22.04 -9.19 -4.50
CA ALA A 40 23.21 -8.33 -4.67
C ALA A 40 23.64 -7.63 -3.36
N GLY A 41 22.71 -7.47 -2.42
CA GLY A 41 22.93 -6.84 -1.13
C GLY A 41 21.62 -6.64 -0.37
N HIS A 42 21.72 -6.33 0.91
CA HIS A 42 20.56 -6.02 1.74
C HIS A 42 20.91 -4.89 2.71
N ALA A 43 19.89 -4.23 3.25
CA ALA A 43 20.03 -3.30 4.35
C ALA A 43 18.82 -3.40 5.27
N THR A 44 18.98 -3.13 6.55
CA THR A 44 17.91 -3.31 7.54
C THR A 44 17.53 -2.00 8.22
N LEU A 45 16.24 -1.89 8.53
CA LEU A 45 15.66 -0.87 9.40
C LEU A 45 15.15 -1.57 10.67
N PRO A 46 15.43 -1.05 11.88
CA PRO A 46 14.88 -1.63 13.10
C PRO A 46 13.35 -1.59 13.13
N ALA A 47 12.73 -2.67 13.61
CA ALA A 47 11.27 -2.75 13.79
C ALA A 47 10.71 -1.72 14.79
N THR A 48 11.56 -1.13 15.64
CA THR A 48 11.20 -0.13 16.64
C THR A 48 11.35 1.32 16.14
N GLY A 49 11.72 1.51 14.87
CA GLY A 49 11.90 2.85 14.32
C GLY A 49 10.60 3.65 14.39
N ALA A 50 10.65 4.79 15.09
CA ALA A 50 9.51 5.69 15.24
C ALA A 50 9.87 7.12 14.81
N VAL A 51 8.86 7.92 14.53
CA VAL A 51 9.00 9.38 14.33
C VAL A 51 8.03 10.12 15.23
N LYS A 52 8.45 11.29 15.72
CA LYS A 52 7.54 12.18 16.43
C LYS A 52 6.65 12.87 15.41
N ALA A 53 5.33 12.86 15.64
CA ALA A 53 4.39 13.64 14.83
C ALA A 53 4.70 15.15 14.93
N PRO A 54 4.32 15.95 13.92
CA PRO A 54 4.37 17.40 14.00
C PRO A 54 3.59 17.92 15.21
N GLY A 55 4.11 18.94 15.89
CA GLY A 55 3.46 19.45 17.11
C GLY A 55 2.08 20.03 16.86
N ASP A 56 1.89 20.63 15.68
CA ASP A 56 0.64 21.21 15.18
C ASP A 56 -0.37 20.17 14.68
N ALA A 57 0.01 18.89 14.58
CA ALA A 57 -0.96 17.80 14.35
C ALA A 57 -1.84 17.54 15.59
N GLY A 58 -1.37 17.94 16.79
CA GLY A 58 -2.10 17.80 18.04
C GLY A 58 -1.82 16.50 18.80
N ALA A 59 -2.28 16.45 20.06
CA ALA A 59 -1.96 15.37 21.00
C ALA A 59 -2.43 13.98 20.55
N PHE A 60 -3.48 13.93 19.71
CA PHE A 60 -4.02 12.68 19.19
C PHE A 60 -2.99 11.84 18.42
N PHE A 61 -2.04 12.48 17.73
CA PHE A 61 -0.99 11.81 16.94
C PHE A 61 0.34 11.63 17.69
N ALA A 62 0.39 11.96 18.99
CA ALA A 62 1.57 11.68 19.82
C ALA A 62 1.83 10.17 20.00
N THR A 63 0.81 9.34 19.72
CA THR A 63 0.84 7.88 19.71
C THR A 63 0.09 7.37 18.48
N ALA A 64 0.36 6.12 18.08
CA ALA A 64 -0.31 5.46 16.97
C ALA A 64 -0.77 4.04 17.35
N GLY A 65 -1.79 3.53 16.67
CA GLY A 65 -2.31 2.17 16.86
C GLY A 65 -3.33 2.05 18.00
N LYS A 66 -3.95 3.14 18.43
CA LYS A 66 -4.98 3.15 19.48
C LYS A 66 -6.23 2.35 19.09
N PHE A 67 -6.45 2.14 17.79
CA PHE A 67 -7.63 1.45 17.25
C PHE A 67 -7.28 0.14 16.51
N ALA A 68 -6.02 -0.27 16.54
CA ALA A 68 -5.53 -1.44 15.82
C ALA A 68 -5.94 -2.77 16.45
N ASN A 69 -6.48 -2.76 17.68
CA ASN A 69 -6.93 -3.97 18.37
C ASN A 69 -8.13 -4.64 17.68
N ALA A 70 -8.36 -5.92 17.99
CA ALA A 70 -9.42 -6.73 17.40
C ALA A 70 -10.83 -6.19 17.66
N ARG A 71 -11.03 -5.41 18.74
CA ARG A 71 -12.33 -4.82 19.09
C ARG A 71 -12.59 -3.50 18.36
N ARG A 72 -11.60 -2.92 17.69
CA ARG A 72 -11.67 -1.60 17.03
C ARG A 72 -12.07 -0.49 18.00
N GLN A 73 -11.71 -0.65 19.26
CA GLN A 73 -12.00 0.31 20.32
C GLN A 73 -10.73 1.04 20.70
N ARG A 74 -10.87 2.26 21.23
CA ARG A 74 -9.72 3.02 21.72
C ARG A 74 -9.03 2.27 22.86
N ASN A 75 -7.74 2.05 22.69
CA ASN A 75 -6.81 1.66 23.73
C ASN A 75 -5.70 2.70 23.79
N GLU A 76 -5.42 3.28 24.95
CA GLU A 76 -4.35 4.29 25.13
C GLU A 76 -3.17 3.79 25.96
N GLN A 77 -3.23 2.55 26.46
CA GLN A 77 -2.17 1.95 27.26
C GLN A 77 -1.01 1.49 26.37
N LEU A 78 0.06 2.27 26.30
CA LEU A 78 1.21 1.97 25.44
C LEU A 78 1.73 0.53 25.61
N GLY A 79 1.95 -0.13 24.49
CA GLY A 79 2.55 -1.45 24.39
C GLY A 79 1.72 -2.58 25.01
N SER A 80 0.44 -2.36 25.29
CA SER A 80 -0.42 -3.36 25.94
C SER A 80 -0.79 -4.54 25.05
N GLU A 81 -0.70 -4.39 23.73
CA GLU A 81 -1.10 -5.42 22.77
C GLU A 81 0.04 -5.73 21.80
N ALA A 82 0.18 -7.00 21.44
CA ALA A 82 1.12 -7.39 20.39
C ALA A 82 0.62 -6.87 19.03
N ALA A 83 1.52 -6.27 18.25
CA ALA A 83 1.28 -6.05 16.83
C ALA A 83 1.33 -7.41 16.12
N ASN A 84 0.31 -7.71 15.32
CA ASN A 84 0.18 -8.99 14.63
C ASN A 84 0.26 -8.80 13.11
N THR A 85 0.87 -9.77 12.42
CA THR A 85 0.83 -9.88 10.97
C THR A 85 -0.08 -11.03 10.56
N PHE A 86 -0.87 -10.77 9.52
CA PHE A 86 -1.79 -11.73 8.90
C PHE A 86 -1.21 -12.29 7.59
N VAL A 87 0.07 -12.04 7.29
CA VAL A 87 0.78 -12.65 6.17
C VAL A 87 0.92 -14.14 6.46
N GLY A 88 0.21 -14.99 5.68
CA GLY A 88 0.13 -16.43 5.87
C GLY A 88 -1.31 -16.89 6.09
N ASP A 89 -1.52 -17.90 6.96
CA ASP A 89 -2.86 -18.33 7.34
C ASP A 89 -3.50 -17.31 8.30
N ALA A 90 -4.51 -16.59 7.81
CA ALA A 90 -5.22 -15.58 8.59
C ALA A 90 -5.90 -16.13 9.86
N LYS A 91 -6.13 -17.44 9.97
CA LYS A 91 -6.64 -18.08 11.19
C LYS A 91 -5.61 -18.13 12.31
N TYR A 92 -4.32 -18.03 11.98
CA TYR A 92 -3.21 -18.11 12.91
C TYR A 92 -2.27 -16.90 12.75
N PRO A 93 -2.75 -15.68 13.06
CA PRO A 93 -1.90 -14.51 13.00
C PRO A 93 -0.73 -14.65 13.97
N ARG A 94 0.42 -14.12 13.56
CA ARG A 94 1.66 -14.18 14.35
C ARG A 94 2.07 -12.79 14.80
N ALA A 95 2.73 -12.70 15.95
CA ALA A 95 3.31 -11.44 16.40
C ALA A 95 4.36 -10.95 15.38
N SER A 96 4.28 -9.66 15.01
CA SER A 96 5.23 -9.01 14.11
C SER A 96 6.48 -8.48 14.82
N GLY A 97 6.54 -8.62 16.15
CA GLY A 97 7.68 -8.21 16.98
C GLY A 97 7.56 -6.80 17.58
N GLY A 98 6.47 -6.08 17.30
CA GLY A 98 6.15 -4.79 17.93
C GLY A 98 4.95 -4.88 18.89
N THR A 99 4.67 -3.78 19.57
CA THR A 99 3.48 -3.63 20.42
C THR A 99 2.76 -2.32 20.11
N LEU A 100 1.43 -2.34 20.28
CA LEU A 100 0.54 -1.22 20.08
C LEU A 100 -0.30 -1.00 21.36
N PRO A 101 -0.80 0.23 21.58
CA PRO A 101 -0.41 1.48 20.92
C PRO A 101 1.07 1.82 21.15
N MET A 102 1.69 2.54 20.22
CA MET A 102 3.11 2.93 20.31
C MET A 102 3.29 4.44 20.48
N LYS A 103 4.44 4.85 21.02
CA LYS A 103 4.81 6.27 21.09
C LYS A 103 5.31 6.77 19.74
N GLY A 104 4.80 7.92 19.29
CA GLY A 104 5.06 8.44 17.95
C GLY A 104 4.33 7.66 16.86
N GLN A 105 4.80 7.82 15.63
CA GLN A 105 4.30 7.18 14.42
C GLN A 105 5.31 6.12 13.96
N SER A 106 4.83 4.98 13.47
CA SER A 106 5.70 3.92 12.95
C SER A 106 6.43 4.41 11.70
N VAL A 107 7.72 4.04 11.58
CA VAL A 107 8.47 4.24 10.34
C VAL A 107 8.33 3.01 9.43
N GLN A 108 7.85 1.88 9.93
CA GLN A 108 7.70 0.65 9.16
C GLN A 108 6.34 0.63 8.46
N GLY A 109 6.10 -0.41 7.64
CA GLY A 109 4.87 -0.51 6.85
C GLY A 109 5.00 0.34 5.59
N PHE A 110 5.82 -0.10 4.65
CA PHE A 110 6.04 0.59 3.39
C PHE A 110 5.21 -0.03 2.29
N SER A 111 4.52 0.82 1.55
CA SER A 111 3.74 0.44 0.37
C SER A 111 4.36 0.96 -0.94
N GLY A 112 5.29 1.93 -0.85
CA GLY A 112 5.96 2.46 -2.03
C GLY A 112 7.43 2.80 -1.78
N ILE A 113 8.26 2.61 -2.81
CA ILE A 113 9.66 3.02 -2.82
C ILE A 113 10.06 3.52 -4.21
N VAL A 114 10.80 4.62 -4.26
CA VAL A 114 11.38 5.15 -5.50
C VAL A 114 12.80 5.65 -5.26
N SER A 115 13.72 5.26 -6.13
CA SER A 115 15.11 5.73 -6.09
C SER A 115 15.17 7.18 -6.57
N VAL A 116 15.88 8.02 -5.81
CA VAL A 116 16.26 9.38 -6.23
C VAL A 116 17.75 9.48 -6.58
N GLY A 117 18.40 8.32 -6.75
CA GLY A 117 19.79 8.16 -7.17
C GLY A 117 20.78 8.03 -6.02
N LYS A 118 21.96 7.49 -6.32
CA LYS A 118 23.11 7.38 -5.40
C LYS A 118 22.81 6.69 -4.05
N GLY A 119 21.90 5.71 -4.04
CA GLY A 119 21.51 4.99 -2.82
C GLY A 119 20.53 5.75 -1.94
N GLU A 120 19.95 6.85 -2.43
CA GLU A 120 18.89 7.59 -1.77
C GLU A 120 17.52 7.20 -2.35
N PHE A 121 16.52 7.15 -1.47
CA PHE A 121 15.17 6.69 -1.78
C PHE A 121 14.13 7.58 -1.10
N LEU A 122 13.00 7.75 -1.76
CA LEU A 122 11.76 8.11 -1.08
C LEU A 122 10.99 6.83 -0.79
N VAL A 123 10.53 6.70 0.44
CA VAL A 123 9.78 5.52 0.90
C VAL A 123 8.48 6.00 1.51
N LEU A 124 7.37 5.53 0.94
CA LEU A 124 6.01 5.87 1.31
C LEU A 124 5.48 4.86 2.32
N THR A 125 4.83 5.35 3.38
CA THR A 125 4.10 4.50 4.32
C THR A 125 2.78 4.03 3.72
N ASP A 126 2.41 2.81 4.06
CA ASP A 126 1.05 2.26 3.94
C ASP A 126 0.06 3.04 4.84
N ASN A 127 -1.23 2.72 4.80
CA ASN A 127 -2.26 3.22 5.71
C ASN A 127 -1.94 2.96 7.20
N GLY A 128 -0.99 2.08 7.51
CA GLY A 128 -0.42 1.89 8.85
C GLY A 128 -0.85 0.62 9.57
N PHE A 129 -2.15 0.31 9.66
CA PHE A 129 -2.65 -0.82 10.47
C PHE A 129 -3.61 -1.76 9.72
N GLY A 130 -3.43 -1.86 8.40
CA GLY A 130 -3.97 -2.91 7.53
C GLY A 130 -5.41 -2.70 7.06
N ASN A 131 -6.13 -1.70 7.58
CA ASN A 131 -7.34 -1.17 6.97
C ASN A 131 -7.64 0.24 7.49
N LYS A 132 -8.42 0.99 6.72
CA LYS A 132 -8.79 2.39 7.02
C LYS A 132 -9.38 2.60 8.43
N VAL A 133 -10.25 1.70 8.90
CA VAL A 133 -10.95 1.83 10.20
C VAL A 133 -10.03 1.59 11.42
N ASN A 134 -8.80 1.13 11.21
CA ASN A 134 -7.81 0.98 12.28
C ASN A 134 -6.81 2.12 12.33
N SER A 135 -6.80 2.94 11.27
CA SER A 135 -5.69 3.79 10.88
C SER A 135 -5.97 5.27 11.10
N GLN A 136 -6.95 5.60 11.96
CA GLN A 136 -7.30 6.99 12.27
C GLN A 136 -6.12 7.78 12.85
N ASP A 137 -5.23 7.11 13.60
CA ASP A 137 -4.10 7.73 14.27
C ASP A 137 -2.74 7.40 13.62
N ALA A 138 -2.77 6.86 12.40
CA ALA A 138 -1.61 6.66 11.54
C ALA A 138 -1.48 7.83 10.55
N LEU A 139 -0.53 8.72 10.78
CA LEU A 139 -0.23 9.80 9.83
C LEU A 139 0.47 9.24 8.59
N LEU A 140 0.03 9.65 7.40
CA LEU A 140 0.68 9.25 6.15
C LEU A 140 1.98 10.04 5.95
N MET A 141 3.04 9.34 5.58
CA MET A 141 4.40 9.87 5.56
C MET A 141 5.17 9.42 4.32
N VAL A 142 6.06 10.30 3.87
CA VAL A 142 7.16 9.94 2.97
C VAL A 142 8.47 10.14 3.71
N HIS A 143 9.26 9.08 3.83
CA HIS A 143 10.59 9.10 4.42
C HIS A 143 11.64 9.27 3.33
N GLN A 144 12.64 10.11 3.61
CA GLN A 144 13.88 10.16 2.82
C GLN A 144 14.86 9.18 3.44
N MET A 145 15.31 8.18 2.69
CA MET A 145 16.16 7.10 3.19
C MET A 145 17.45 6.99 2.37
N SER A 146 18.56 6.90 3.09
CA SER A 146 19.90 6.65 2.56
C SER A 146 20.27 5.21 2.87
N VAL A 147 20.61 4.42 1.86
CA VAL A 147 20.91 2.99 2.02
C VAL A 147 22.39 2.75 1.77
N ASN A 148 23.08 2.23 2.78
CA ASN A 148 24.43 1.73 2.66
C ASN A 148 24.40 0.21 2.53
N TRP A 149 24.44 -0.28 1.29
CA TRP A 149 24.41 -1.70 0.97
C TRP A 149 25.61 -2.47 1.54
N GLY A 150 26.81 -1.88 1.49
CA GLY A 150 28.03 -2.53 2.00
C GLY A 150 28.04 -2.72 3.52
N LYS A 151 27.33 -1.86 4.26
CA LYS A 151 27.18 -1.97 5.73
C LYS A 151 25.86 -2.61 6.16
N GLY A 152 24.96 -2.88 5.23
CA GLY A 152 23.62 -3.37 5.50
C GLY A 152 22.75 -2.42 6.32
N GLN A 153 22.91 -1.10 6.15
CA GLN A 153 22.26 -0.09 7.00
C GLN A 153 21.38 0.88 6.20
N VAL A 154 20.20 1.16 6.77
CA VAL A 154 19.32 2.24 6.31
C VAL A 154 19.42 3.42 7.29
N VAL A 155 19.56 4.63 6.76
CA VAL A 155 19.54 5.87 7.52
C VAL A 155 18.37 6.73 7.04
N ARG A 156 17.39 6.97 7.90
CA ARG A 156 16.31 7.92 7.63
C ARG A 156 16.82 9.35 7.79
N ARG A 157 16.92 10.07 6.67
CA ARG A 157 17.39 11.47 6.61
C ARG A 157 16.32 12.47 7.01
N GLY A 158 15.06 12.18 6.69
CA GLY A 158 13.95 13.09 6.89
C GLY A 158 12.61 12.38 6.83
N THR A 159 11.56 13.09 7.22
CA THR A 159 10.17 12.62 7.11
C THR A 159 9.29 13.80 6.74
N ILE A 160 8.54 13.64 5.66
CA ILE A 160 7.50 14.56 5.23
C ILE A 160 6.17 13.93 5.63
N PHE A 161 5.37 14.65 6.41
CA PHE A 161 4.01 14.26 6.75
C PHE A 161 3.04 14.80 5.69
N LEU A 162 2.25 13.91 5.09
CA LEU A 162 1.31 14.28 4.03
C LEU A 162 0.14 15.07 4.61
N SER A 163 -0.30 16.08 3.88
CA SER A 163 -1.28 17.05 4.36
C SER A 163 -1.92 17.81 3.20
N ASP A 164 -3.17 18.24 3.39
CA ASP A 164 -3.97 18.96 2.40
C ASP A 164 -4.36 20.38 2.88
N PRO A 165 -3.40 21.30 3.11
CA PRO A 165 -3.70 22.64 3.66
C PRO A 165 -4.50 23.52 2.67
N HIS A 166 -4.51 23.15 1.40
CA HIS A 166 -5.13 23.91 0.31
C HIS A 166 -6.46 23.32 -0.17
N LYS A 167 -7.00 22.32 0.55
CA LYS A 167 -8.30 21.70 0.26
C LYS A 167 -8.40 21.17 -1.18
N ARG A 168 -7.34 20.48 -1.62
CA ARG A 168 -7.27 19.83 -2.94
C ARG A 168 -7.99 18.49 -2.94
N VAL A 169 -8.08 17.81 -1.81
CA VAL A 169 -8.85 16.57 -1.69
C VAL A 169 -10.34 16.92 -1.79
N PRO A 170 -11.09 16.37 -2.76
CA PRO A 170 -12.46 16.80 -3.06
C PRO A 170 -13.52 16.19 -2.12
N PHE A 171 -13.10 15.39 -1.14
CA PHE A 171 -13.96 14.71 -0.17
C PHE A 171 -13.53 15.00 1.27
N HIS A 172 -14.36 14.61 2.23
CA HIS A 172 -14.10 14.83 3.65
C HIS A 172 -12.95 13.95 4.15
N ILE A 173 -11.95 14.58 4.77
CA ILE A 173 -10.85 13.90 5.47
C ILE A 173 -10.99 14.02 6.98
N GLN A 174 -10.37 13.13 7.76
CA GLN A 174 -10.49 13.10 9.22
C GLN A 174 -10.16 14.44 9.88
N ASN A 175 -9.12 15.12 9.39
CA ASN A 175 -8.62 16.36 9.96
C ASN A 175 -9.15 17.61 9.23
N GLU A 176 -10.35 17.54 8.63
CA GLU A 176 -11.02 18.60 7.85
C GLU A 176 -11.00 19.97 8.55
N ASN A 177 -11.20 19.97 9.86
CA ASN A 177 -11.34 21.16 10.71
C ASN A 177 -10.02 21.70 11.27
N THR A 178 -8.87 21.17 10.85
CA THR A 178 -7.54 21.66 11.25
C THR A 178 -6.96 22.57 10.18
N GLN A 179 -6.00 23.43 10.52
CA GLN A 179 -5.35 24.30 9.53
C GLN A 179 -4.48 23.49 8.55
N ARG A 180 -3.69 22.56 9.09
CA ARG A 180 -2.71 21.83 8.29
C ARG A 180 -3.32 20.65 7.54
N ARG A 181 -4.44 20.09 8.02
CA ARG A 181 -5.18 19.01 7.35
C ARG A 181 -4.30 17.80 7.06
N TYR A 182 -3.61 17.33 8.09
CA TYR A 182 -2.77 16.14 7.97
C TYR A 182 -3.60 14.94 7.53
N LEU A 183 -3.06 14.16 6.59
CA LEU A 183 -3.72 12.97 6.05
C LEU A 183 -3.36 11.75 6.91
N THR A 184 -4.34 10.89 7.13
CA THR A 184 -4.17 9.64 7.90
C THR A 184 -4.55 8.43 7.05
N GLY A 185 -4.22 7.24 7.54
CA GLY A 185 -4.59 6.01 6.87
C GLY A 185 -6.09 5.72 6.84
N ILE A 186 -6.96 6.50 7.50
CA ILE A 186 -8.40 6.42 7.24
C ILE A 186 -8.79 7.15 5.95
N ASP A 187 -8.02 8.16 5.55
CA ASP A 187 -8.32 9.02 4.40
C ASP A 187 -7.91 8.33 3.10
N PHE A 188 -6.70 7.74 3.08
CA PHE A 188 -6.10 7.11 1.91
C PHE A 188 -5.44 5.79 2.27
N ASP A 189 -5.38 4.90 1.28
CA ASP A 189 -4.62 3.66 1.27
C ASP A 189 -3.53 3.72 0.18
N PRO A 190 -2.43 4.45 0.40
CA PRO A 190 -1.49 4.75 -0.65
C PRO A 190 -0.58 3.54 -0.92
N GLU A 191 -0.44 3.13 -2.18
CA GLU A 191 0.22 1.88 -2.60
C GLU A 191 1.38 2.06 -3.58
N SER A 192 1.68 3.31 -3.95
CA SER A 192 2.82 3.58 -4.82
C SER A 192 3.26 5.03 -4.74
N ILE A 193 4.53 5.27 -5.03
CA ILE A 193 5.10 6.60 -5.20
C ILE A 193 6.01 6.63 -6.43
N GLN A 194 5.89 7.67 -7.24
CA GLN A 194 6.77 7.96 -8.37
C GLN A 194 7.22 9.42 -8.33
N VAL A 195 8.41 9.71 -8.86
CA VAL A 195 8.89 11.08 -9.05
C VAL A 195 8.77 11.44 -10.53
N VAL A 196 7.98 12.47 -10.84
CA VAL A 196 7.75 12.95 -12.21
C VAL A 196 8.08 14.43 -12.26
N GLY A 197 9.20 14.78 -12.90
CA GLY A 197 9.71 16.14 -12.87
C GLY A 197 9.98 16.60 -11.43
N ASN A 198 9.25 17.63 -10.98
CA ASN A 198 9.38 18.20 -9.64
C ASN A 198 8.26 17.75 -8.69
N GLU A 199 7.47 16.76 -9.08
CA GLU A 199 6.28 16.30 -8.35
C GLU A 199 6.43 14.86 -7.88
N TRP A 200 5.73 14.55 -6.79
CA TRP A 200 5.52 13.19 -6.34
C TRP A 200 4.11 12.76 -6.70
N TRP A 201 4.02 11.64 -7.39
CA TRP A 201 2.77 11.00 -7.75
C TRP A 201 2.56 9.83 -6.82
N ILE A 202 1.51 9.90 -6.00
CA ILE A 202 1.16 8.84 -5.05
C ILE A 202 -0.12 8.18 -5.55
N GLY A 203 -0.07 6.87 -5.80
CA GLY A 203 -1.24 6.08 -6.16
C GLY A 203 -1.94 5.53 -4.91
N ASP A 204 -3.26 5.49 -4.94
CA ASP A 204 -4.12 4.94 -3.88
C ASP A 204 -4.74 3.61 -4.35
N GLU A 205 -4.86 2.62 -3.45
CA GLU A 205 -5.40 1.28 -3.77
C GLU A 205 -6.84 1.34 -4.26
N PHE A 206 -7.66 2.16 -3.61
CA PHE A 206 -9.10 2.19 -3.82
C PHE A 206 -9.57 3.37 -4.65
N GLY A 207 -8.67 4.34 -4.85
CA GLY A 207 -9.03 5.63 -5.42
C GLY A 207 -9.74 6.53 -4.40
N PRO A 208 -10.00 7.79 -4.78
CA PRO A 208 -10.80 8.70 -3.98
C PRO A 208 -12.27 8.26 -3.85
#